data_AF-A0A7S2B060-F1
#
_entry.id   AF-A0A7S2B060-F1
#
_cell.length_a   1.000
_cell.length_b   1.000
_cell.length_c   1.000
_cell.angle_alpha   90.00
_cell.angle_beta   90.00
_cell.angle_gamma   90.00
#
_symmetry.space_group_name_H-M   'P 1'
#
loop_
_entity.id
_entity.type
_entity.pdbx_description
1 polymer ?
#
loop_
_entity_poly.entity_id
_entity_poly.type
_entity_poly.pdbx_seq_one_letter_code
_entity_poly.pdbx_strand_id
1 'polypeptide(L)'
;QEAGISTLNLSTGTTVAKQKTLRRFTKEPLAPKVLLLEVDSANAAGANLTIANNVFFVSPVVSDTQQEYDAWETQAIGRVRRYGQEKTVRIWRFVAKGTIDEDIIRIRAPQVLEEAA
;
A
#
# COMPACT_ATOMS: atom_id res chain seq x y z
N GLN A 1 -14.79 5.70 13.85
CA GLN A 1 -15.25 4.57 13.02
C GLN A 1 -16.61 4.96 12.41
N GLU A 2 -16.61 5.88 11.44
CA GLU A 2 -17.85 6.55 11.00
C GLU A 2 -18.44 5.96 9.72
N ALA A 3 -17.60 5.30 8.90
CA ALA A 3 -18.02 4.70 7.63
C ALA A 3 -18.53 3.24 7.72
N GLY A 4 -18.55 2.62 8.90
CA GLY A 4 -18.93 1.20 9.08
C GLY A 4 -17.98 0.18 8.45
N ILE A 5 -16.83 0.61 7.92
CA ILE A 5 -15.84 -0.27 7.28
C ILE A 5 -14.86 -0.78 8.34
N SER A 6 -14.83 -2.09 8.54
CA SER A 6 -13.82 -2.75 9.37
C SER A 6 -12.47 -2.76 8.67
N THR A 7 -11.38 -2.55 9.43
CA THR A 7 -10.00 -2.60 8.91
C THR A 7 -9.12 -3.48 9.80
N LEU A 8 -8.01 -3.95 9.24
CA LEU A 8 -6.90 -4.54 9.97
C LEU A 8 -5.69 -3.61 9.85
N ASN A 9 -4.86 -3.52 10.89
CA ASN A 9 -3.66 -2.68 10.89
C ASN A 9 -2.41 -3.53 11.16
N LEU A 10 -1.38 -3.38 10.32
CA LEU A 10 -0.09 -4.06 10.45
C LEU A 10 1.03 -3.19 11.02
N SER A 11 0.84 -1.87 11.16
CA SER A 11 1.89 -0.98 11.69
C SER A 11 2.17 -1.23 13.17
N THR A 12 1.12 -1.46 13.95
CA THR A 12 1.19 -1.57 15.41
C THR A 12 1.39 -3.01 15.90
N GLY A 13 2.18 -3.19 16.96
CA GLY A 13 2.30 -4.44 17.70
C GLY A 13 3.55 -5.29 17.38
N THR A 14 3.67 -6.42 18.08
CA THR A 14 4.80 -7.34 17.94
C THR A 14 4.77 -8.11 16.62
N THR A 15 5.90 -8.69 16.21
CA THR A 15 6.00 -9.54 15.00
C THR A 15 4.96 -10.66 14.99
N VAL A 16 4.68 -11.27 16.14
CA VAL A 16 3.67 -12.33 16.29
C VAL A 16 2.26 -11.78 16.02
N ALA A 17 1.93 -10.59 16.55
CA ALA A 17 0.65 -9.95 16.29
C ALA A 17 0.48 -9.62 14.81
N LYS A 18 1.54 -9.11 14.16
CA LYS A 18 1.55 -8.82 12.71
C LYS A 18 1.30 -10.08 11.88
N GLN A 19 1.96 -11.19 12.20
CA GLN A 19 1.71 -12.47 11.54
C GLN A 19 0.28 -12.97 11.73
N LYS A 20 -0.29 -12.82 12.92
CA LYS A 20 -1.70 -13.16 13.19
C LYS A 20 -2.64 -12.31 12.35
N THR A 21 -2.39 -11.00 12.26
CA THR A 21 -3.17 -10.07 11.42
C THR A 21 -3.10 -10.44 9.94
N LEU A 22 -1.92 -10.78 9.42
CA LEU A 22 -1.75 -11.23 8.03
C LEU A 22 -2.48 -12.55 7.76
N ARG A 23 -2.41 -13.52 8.69
CA ARG A 23 -3.15 -14.78 8.58
C ARG A 23 -4.66 -14.54 8.56
N ARG A 24 -5.15 -13.67 9.44
CA ARG A 24 -6.56 -13.27 9.48
C ARG A 24 -7.01 -12.67 8.16
N PHE A 25 -6.25 -11.70 7.63
CA PHE A 25 -6.55 -11.07 6.34
C PHE A 25 -6.57 -12.06 5.16
N THR A 26 -5.69 -13.06 5.17
CA THR A 26 -5.51 -14.00 4.04
C THR A 26 -6.37 -15.26 4.11
N LYS A 27 -6.73 -15.73 5.31
CA LYS A 27 -7.37 -17.05 5.51
C LYS A 27 -8.79 -17.00 6.04
N GLU A 28 -9.19 -15.95 6.74
CA GLU A 28 -10.53 -15.89 7.33
C GLU A 28 -11.55 -15.27 6.34
N PRO A 29 -12.63 -15.99 5.96
CA PRO A 29 -13.60 -15.50 4.98
C PRO A 29 -14.30 -14.19 5.39
N LEU A 30 -14.57 -14.06 6.70
CA LEU A 30 -15.25 -12.93 7.34
C LEU A 30 -14.27 -11.86 7.87
N ALA A 31 -12.97 -11.97 7.57
CA ALA A 31 -12.03 -10.93 7.95
C ALA A 31 -12.32 -9.61 7.22
N PRO A 32 -11.95 -8.47 7.84
CA PRO A 32 -11.97 -7.18 7.19
C PRO A 32 -11.25 -7.22 5.83
N LYS A 33 -11.83 -6.57 4.82
CA LYS A 33 -11.29 -6.54 3.44
C LYS A 33 -10.27 -5.43 3.22
N VAL A 34 -10.04 -4.58 4.21
CA VAL A 34 -9.07 -3.48 4.16
C VAL A 34 -7.95 -3.75 5.15
N LEU A 35 -6.70 -3.69 4.66
CA LEU A 35 -5.48 -3.82 5.45
C LEU A 35 -4.68 -2.51 5.34
N LEU A 36 -4.42 -1.90 6.49
CA LEU A 36 -3.58 -0.71 6.60
C LEU A 36 -2.12 -1.13 6.78
N LEU A 37 -1.27 -0.55 5.94
CA LEU A 37 0.16 -0.83 5.87
C LEU A 37 0.93 0.49 5.81
N GLU A 38 2.10 0.50 6.45
CA GLU A 38 3.11 1.54 6.20
C GLU A 38 3.94 1.15 4.97
N VAL A 39 4.23 2.13 4.12
CA VAL A 39 5.02 1.95 2.89
C VAL A 39 6.47 1.56 3.23
N ASP A 40 7.11 2.31 4.12
CA ASP A 40 8.53 2.13 4.52
C ASP A 40 8.72 1.07 5.65
N SER A 41 7.71 0.26 5.93
CA SER A 41 7.84 -0.75 6.99
C SER A 41 8.61 -1.97 6.47
N ALA A 42 9.85 -2.16 6.95
CA ALA A 42 10.61 -3.42 6.81
C ALA A 42 9.82 -4.65 7.34
N ASN A 43 8.89 -4.43 8.28
CA ASN A 43 8.04 -5.45 8.88
C ASN A 43 7.03 -6.08 7.90
N ALA A 44 6.81 -5.46 6.74
CA ALA A 44 5.88 -5.94 5.71
C ALA A 44 6.59 -6.31 4.39
N ALA A 45 7.92 -6.16 4.33
CA ALA A 45 8.74 -6.40 3.14
C ALA A 45 8.58 -7.80 2.52
N GLY A 46 8.11 -8.78 3.29
CA GLY A 46 7.89 -10.16 2.83
C GLY A 46 6.43 -10.57 2.64
N ALA A 47 5.45 -9.71 2.93
CA ALA A 47 4.04 -10.12 2.95
C ALA A 47 3.57 -10.63 1.57
N ASN A 48 2.84 -11.75 1.56
CA ASN A 48 2.17 -12.27 0.37
C ASN A 48 0.68 -11.94 0.45
N LEU A 49 0.25 -10.96 -0.34
CA LEU A 49 -1.09 -10.38 -0.31
C LEU A 49 -1.83 -10.60 -1.64
N THR A 50 -1.59 -11.73 -2.33
CA THR A 50 -2.27 -12.08 -3.60
C THR A 50 -3.79 -12.19 -3.49
N ILE A 51 -4.34 -12.26 -2.28
CA ILE A 51 -5.80 -12.19 -2.03
C ILE A 51 -6.40 -10.80 -2.33
N ALA A 52 -5.58 -9.74 -2.29
CA ALA A 52 -5.97 -8.38 -2.62
C ALA A 52 -5.58 -8.06 -4.08
N ASN A 53 -6.24 -7.09 -4.70
CA ASN A 53 -5.90 -6.62 -6.05
C ASN A 53 -6.15 -5.12 -6.25
N ASN A 54 -6.40 -4.39 -5.17
CA ASN A 54 -6.46 -2.93 -5.15
C ASN A 54 -5.47 -2.42 -4.11
N VAL A 55 -4.60 -1.51 -4.51
CA VAL A 55 -3.62 -0.85 -3.65
C VAL A 55 -3.89 0.64 -3.69
N PHE A 56 -3.99 1.26 -2.53
CA PHE A 56 -4.27 2.68 -2.38
C PHE A 56 -3.07 3.35 -1.71
N PHE A 57 -2.37 4.20 -2.45
CA PHE A 57 -1.40 5.15 -1.89
C PHE A 57 -2.17 6.42 -1.55
N VAL A 58 -2.48 6.60 -0.26
CA VAL A 58 -3.33 7.68 0.25
C VAL A 58 -2.64 9.04 0.17
N SER A 59 -1.30 9.04 0.20
CA SER A 59 -0.45 10.20 -0.04
C SER A 59 0.79 9.75 -0.83
N PRO A 60 1.52 10.67 -1.47
CA PRO A 60 2.81 10.38 -2.05
C PRO A 60 3.79 9.81 -1.02
N VAL A 61 4.69 8.96 -1.48
CA VAL A 61 5.78 8.45 -0.63
C VAL A 61 6.79 9.56 -0.42
N VAL A 62 7.05 9.90 0.85
CA VAL A 62 8.06 10.88 1.22
C VAL A 62 9.38 10.16 1.46
N SER A 63 10.37 10.42 0.60
CA SER A 63 11.72 9.85 0.70
C SER A 63 12.76 10.90 0.34
N ASP A 64 13.99 10.69 0.81
CA ASP A 64 15.10 11.61 0.58
C ASP A 64 15.64 11.46 -0.85
N THR A 65 15.71 10.22 -1.34
CA THR A 65 16.24 9.91 -2.68
C THR A 65 15.18 9.33 -3.61
N GLN A 66 15.45 9.38 -4.93
CA GLN A 66 14.60 8.74 -5.94
C GLN A 66 14.64 7.22 -5.81
N GLN A 67 15.82 6.69 -5.48
CA GLN A 67 16.05 5.26 -5.31
C GLN A 67 15.20 4.68 -4.18
N GLU A 68 15.08 5.40 -3.05
CA GLU A 68 14.20 5.01 -1.95
C GLU A 68 12.72 5.06 -2.35
N TYR A 69 12.31 6.12 -3.06
CA TYR A 69 10.94 6.24 -3.58
C TYR A 69 10.57 5.02 -4.43
N ASP A 70 11.41 4.73 -5.43
CA ASP A 70 11.20 3.62 -6.37
C ASP A 70 11.23 2.27 -5.65
N ALA A 71 12.17 2.09 -4.71
CA ALA A 71 12.32 0.84 -3.96
C ALA A 71 11.10 0.58 -3.06
N TRP A 72 10.64 1.58 -2.32
CA TRP A 72 9.50 1.44 -1.41
C TRP A 72 8.19 1.24 -2.16
N GLU A 73 7.97 1.99 -3.23
CA GLU A 73 6.77 1.82 -4.08
C GLU A 73 6.77 0.44 -4.75
N THR A 74 7.89 0.04 -5.35
CA THR A 74 8.05 -1.28 -5.98
C THR A 74 7.82 -2.39 -4.97
N GLN A 75 8.36 -2.28 -3.76
CA GLN A 75 8.16 -3.26 -2.70
C GLN A 75 6.68 -3.32 -2.28
N ALA A 76 6.03 -2.18 -2.08
CA ALA A 76 4.62 -2.12 -1.70
C ALA A 76 3.71 -2.78 -2.76
N ILE A 77 3.92 -2.48 -4.04
CA ILE A 77 3.20 -3.10 -5.16
C ILE A 77 3.53 -4.60 -5.25
N GLY A 78 4.79 -4.98 -5.05
CA GLY A 78 5.27 -6.37 -5.10
C GLY A 78 4.64 -7.30 -4.06
N ARG A 79 4.07 -6.76 -2.97
CA ARG A 79 3.30 -7.54 -1.99
C ARG A 79 2.02 -8.15 -2.60
N VAL A 80 1.43 -7.47 -3.58
CA VAL A 80 0.16 -7.85 -4.23
C VAL A 80 0.39 -8.42 -5.63
N ARG A 81 1.32 -7.84 -6.39
CA ARG A 81 1.74 -8.32 -7.71
C ARG A 81 2.80 -9.42 -7.54
N ARG A 82 2.36 -10.59 -7.09
CA ARG A 82 3.22 -11.75 -6.82
C ARG A 82 2.69 -13.00 -7.53
N TYR A 83 3.54 -14.03 -7.64
CA TYR A 83 3.11 -15.32 -8.19
C TYR A 83 1.88 -15.86 -7.42
N GLY A 84 0.87 -16.30 -8.15
CA GLY A 84 -0.43 -16.71 -7.60
C GLY A 84 -1.47 -15.59 -7.53
N GLN A 85 -1.17 -14.37 -8.01
CA GLN A 85 -2.18 -13.35 -8.26
C GLN A 85 -2.91 -13.66 -9.57
N GLU A 86 -4.22 -13.87 -9.49
CA GLU A 86 -5.07 -14.20 -10.64
C GLU A 86 -5.90 -13.01 -11.14
N LYS A 87 -6.04 -11.96 -10.32
CA LYS A 87 -6.85 -10.78 -10.65
C LYS A 87 -5.98 -9.63 -11.12
N THR A 88 -6.54 -8.79 -12.00
CA THR A 88 -5.91 -7.53 -12.38
C THR A 88 -5.69 -6.65 -11.14
N VAL A 89 -4.42 -6.34 -10.88
CA VAL A 89 -4.00 -5.43 -9.81
C VAL A 89 -4.19 -3.99 -10.28
N ARG A 90 -4.89 -3.19 -9.47
CA ARG A 90 -5.10 -1.76 -9.69
C ARG A 90 -4.36 -0.97 -8.62
N ILE A 91 -3.60 0.02 -9.05
CA ILE A 91 -2.86 0.92 -8.17
C ILE A 91 -3.53 2.29 -8.25
N TRP A 92 -3.98 2.79 -7.10
CA TRP A 92 -4.62 4.08 -6.95
C TRP A 92 -3.67 5.00 -6.20
N ARG A 93 -3.31 6.14 -6.81
CA ARG A 93 -2.45 7.15 -6.21
C ARG A 93 -3.26 8.40 -5.96
N PHE A 94 -3.35 8.79 -4.70
CA PHE A 94 -4.04 10.01 -4.29
C PHE A 94 -3.00 11.13 -4.21
N VAL A 95 -3.35 12.26 -4.81
CA VAL A 95 -2.53 13.46 -4.82
C VAL A 95 -3.44 14.63 -4.48
N ALA A 96 -3.15 15.32 -3.37
CA ALA A 96 -3.91 16.50 -2.99
C ALA A 96 -3.48 17.72 -3.82
N LYS A 97 -4.40 18.21 -4.68
CA LYS A 97 -4.15 19.35 -5.56
C LYS A 97 -3.85 20.63 -4.79
N GLY A 98 -2.91 21.44 -5.29
CA GLY A 98 -2.50 22.69 -4.66
C GLY A 98 -1.74 22.52 -3.34
N THR A 99 -1.18 21.33 -3.10
CA THR A 99 -0.40 21.02 -1.89
C THR A 99 0.98 20.48 -2.26
N ILE A 100 1.83 20.28 -1.25
CA ILE A 100 3.15 19.67 -1.41
C ILE A 100 3.10 18.28 -2.07
N ASP A 101 1.97 17.57 -2.02
CA ASP A 101 1.80 16.28 -2.68
C ASP A 101 2.05 16.37 -4.20
N GLU A 102 1.59 17.43 -4.85
CA GLU A 102 1.80 17.64 -6.29
C GLU A 102 3.28 17.86 -6.60
N ASP A 103 4.00 18.60 -5.74
CA ASP A 103 5.43 18.85 -5.92
C ASP A 103 6.25 17.58 -5.74
N ILE A 104 5.91 16.77 -4.73
CA ILE A 104 6.54 15.46 -4.51
C ILE A 104 6.33 14.58 -5.73
N ILE A 105 5.11 14.44 -6.22
CA ILE A 105 4.83 13.59 -7.39
C ILE A 105 5.48 14.15 -8.65
N ARG A 106 5.49 15.48 -8.85
CA ARG A 106 6.16 16.10 -10.01
C ARG A 106 7.65 15.77 -10.06
N ILE A 107 8.31 15.72 -8.90
CA ILE A 107 9.73 15.39 -8.80
C ILE A 107 9.96 13.88 -8.92
N ARG A 108 9.13 13.07 -8.25
CA ARG A 108 9.37 11.63 -8.07
C ARG A 108 8.74 10.74 -9.14
N ALA A 109 7.58 11.12 -9.66
CA ALA A 109 6.79 10.32 -10.59
C ALA A 109 5.88 11.22 -11.47
N PRO A 110 6.45 12.12 -12.31
CA PRO A 110 5.68 13.09 -13.09
C PRO A 110 4.59 12.47 -13.97
N GLN A 111 4.81 11.24 -14.46
CA GLN A 111 3.83 10.47 -15.23
C GLN A 111 2.48 10.29 -14.52
N VAL A 112 2.46 10.26 -13.18
CA VAL A 112 1.22 10.12 -12.39
C VAL A 112 0.32 11.35 -12.54
N LEU A 113 0.90 12.55 -12.72
CA LEU A 113 0.13 13.77 -12.97
C LEU A 113 -0.38 13.83 -14.41
N GLU A 114 0.40 13.33 -15.37
CA GLU A 114 0.01 13.28 -16.78
C GLU A 114 -1.19 12.34 -17.01
N GLU A 115 -1.24 11.21 -16.30
CA GLU A 115 -2.36 10.26 -16.34
C GLU A 115 -3.65 10.82 -15.71
N ALA A 116 -3.54 11.85 -14.87
CA ALA A 116 -4.65 12.46 -14.15
C ALA A 116 -5.21 13.74 -14.83
N ALA A 117 -4.53 14.22 -15.89
CA ALA A 117 -4.90 15.38 -16.69
C ALA A 117 -5.85 15.01 -17.84
#